data_AF-A0A7S1BS07-F1
#
_entry.id   AF-A0A7S1BS07-F1
#
_cell.length_a   1.000
_cell.length_b   1.000
_cell.length_c   1.000
_cell.angle_alpha   90.00
_cell.angle_beta   90.00
_cell.angle_gamma   90.00
#
_symmetry.space_group_name_H-M   'P 1'
#
loop_
_entity.id
_entity.type
_entity.pdbx_description
1 polymer ?
#
loop_
_entity_poly.entity_id
_entity_poly.type
_entity_poly.pdbx_seq_one_letter_code
_entity_poly.pdbx_strand_id
1 'polypeptide(L)'
;ESFNQDLSEWDTSRVTNMSDMFYYAKSFNQDLSEWNTSRVTDMSWMFSYAESFNQDLSEWNTSRVTDMSYMFRYVKSFNRDLSEWDTSNVMSMGWMFYYAESFNQDISGWDTSRVTDMSYMFYGATSFNRGISGWDTSGVTDMSEMFFYAESFNQDLSEWDTSNVTDMNGMFDGATSFNQDLSKWDTSRVTNMSNMFSDATSFGVCLNWDIYNVEGTYAMFDGSNGSLCTAPPSEQPTLTPSLTPSVQPTSAPSDAPSFSPSKPSLLKRAGIKQLPTLKSLIIPLILCVSVLILVLWMAFYYSRKHAAEDAAAQSISSSEGSQIYEDLNIDTDLFRLR
;
A
#
# COMPACT_ATOMS: atom_id res chain seq x y z
N GLU A 1 -22.64 -10.01 11.31
CA GLU A 1 -22.20 -11.43 11.27
C GLU A 1 -23.11 -12.32 10.43
N SER A 2 -24.37 -12.59 10.81
CA SER A 2 -25.22 -13.62 10.19
C SER A 2 -26.10 -13.19 9.00
N PHE A 3 -25.94 -11.97 8.47
CA PHE A 3 -26.78 -11.49 7.36
C PHE A 3 -26.48 -12.28 6.07
N ASN A 4 -27.52 -12.92 5.52
CA ASN A 4 -27.45 -13.74 4.31
C ASN A 4 -28.86 -13.93 3.72
N GLN A 5 -29.62 -12.82 3.57
CA GLN A 5 -30.99 -12.82 3.05
C GLN A 5 -30.99 -12.48 1.56
N ASP A 6 -31.88 -13.11 0.78
CA ASP A 6 -32.05 -12.90 -0.66
C ASP A 6 -32.28 -11.42 -1.03
N LEU A 7 -31.58 -10.95 -2.07
CA LEU A 7 -31.60 -9.57 -2.58
C LEU A 7 -31.89 -9.48 -4.09
N SER A 8 -32.36 -10.56 -4.70
CA SER A 8 -32.68 -10.64 -6.14
C SER A 8 -33.71 -9.58 -6.60
N GLU A 9 -34.63 -9.19 -5.73
CA GLU A 9 -35.68 -8.19 -6.00
C GLU A 9 -35.21 -6.71 -5.84
N TRP A 10 -33.92 -6.45 -5.60
CA TRP A 10 -33.41 -5.08 -5.37
C TRP A 10 -33.07 -4.34 -6.68
N ASP A 11 -33.78 -3.25 -6.99
CA ASP A 11 -33.40 -2.33 -8.07
C ASP A 11 -32.17 -1.49 -7.68
N THR A 12 -31.00 -1.95 -8.10
CA THR A 12 -29.71 -1.26 -7.91
C THR A 12 -29.37 -0.25 -9.01
N SER A 13 -30.20 -0.09 -10.05
CA SER A 13 -29.92 0.74 -11.25
C SER A 13 -29.73 2.24 -11.03
N ARG A 14 -29.90 2.70 -9.79
CA ARG A 14 -29.74 4.09 -9.34
C ARG A 14 -28.67 4.28 -8.27
N VAL A 15 -28.06 3.20 -7.80
CA VAL A 15 -27.02 3.22 -6.75
C VAL A 15 -25.72 3.77 -7.33
N THR A 16 -25.07 4.69 -6.60
CA THR A 16 -23.80 5.30 -7.00
C THR A 16 -22.65 5.03 -6.03
N ASN A 17 -22.96 4.62 -4.80
CA ASN A 17 -22.00 4.15 -3.81
C ASN A 17 -22.57 2.85 -3.23
N MET A 18 -21.72 1.83 -3.18
CA MET A 18 -21.98 0.54 -2.53
C MET A 18 -20.96 0.30 -1.40
N SER A 19 -20.36 1.37 -0.87
CA SER A 19 -19.30 1.22 0.13
C SER A 19 -19.86 0.60 1.40
N ASP A 20 -19.05 -0.24 2.05
CA ASP A 20 -19.39 -0.95 3.30
C ASP A 20 -20.67 -1.82 3.27
N MET A 21 -21.30 -2.04 2.11
CA MET A 21 -22.67 -2.59 2.03
C MET A 21 -22.84 -3.95 2.71
N PHE A 22 -21.82 -4.80 2.69
CA PHE A 22 -21.77 -6.10 3.35
C PHE A 22 -20.65 -6.18 4.40
N TYR A 23 -20.23 -5.03 4.96
CA TYR A 23 -19.19 -4.96 5.98
C TYR A 23 -19.53 -5.82 7.21
N TYR A 24 -18.62 -6.70 7.62
CA TYR A 24 -18.82 -7.71 8.68
C TYR A 24 -20.02 -8.66 8.48
N ALA A 25 -20.53 -8.81 7.26
CA ALA A 25 -21.51 -9.83 6.92
C ALA A 25 -20.83 -11.19 6.66
N LYS A 26 -20.12 -11.72 7.68
CA LYS A 26 -19.30 -12.94 7.61
C LYS A 26 -19.94 -14.14 6.91
N SER A 27 -21.25 -14.33 7.09
CA SER A 27 -22.01 -15.44 6.48
C SER A 27 -22.68 -15.08 5.14
N PHE A 28 -22.50 -13.86 4.62
CA PHE A 28 -23.12 -13.41 3.38
C PHE A 28 -22.50 -14.12 2.18
N ASN A 29 -23.36 -14.72 1.35
CA ASN A 29 -22.98 -15.40 0.12
C ASN A 29 -24.19 -15.50 -0.84
N GLN A 30 -25.03 -14.46 -0.91
CA GLN A 30 -26.16 -14.41 -1.85
C GLN A 30 -25.71 -13.97 -3.24
N ASP A 31 -26.40 -14.48 -4.26
CA ASP A 31 -26.18 -14.13 -5.66
C ASP A 31 -26.46 -12.64 -5.90
N LEU A 32 -25.55 -11.97 -6.62
CA LEU A 32 -25.60 -10.54 -6.98
C LEU A 32 -25.39 -10.32 -8.49
N SER A 33 -25.46 -11.38 -9.30
CA SER A 33 -25.22 -11.32 -10.75
C SER A 33 -26.17 -10.38 -11.49
N GLU A 34 -27.44 -10.33 -11.08
CA GLU A 34 -28.48 -9.46 -11.66
C GLU A 34 -28.38 -7.97 -11.23
N TRP A 35 -27.40 -7.59 -10.41
CA TRP A 35 -27.26 -6.20 -9.93
C TRP A 35 -26.68 -5.26 -10.98
N ASN A 36 -27.35 -4.13 -11.21
CA ASN A 36 -26.91 -3.10 -12.14
C ASN A 36 -25.92 -2.12 -11.47
N THR A 37 -24.64 -2.43 -11.60
CA THR A 37 -23.53 -1.62 -11.05
C THR A 37 -23.07 -0.47 -11.94
N SER A 38 -23.66 -0.26 -13.13
CA SER A 38 -23.21 0.69 -14.16
C SER A 38 -23.20 2.18 -13.76
N ARG A 39 -23.64 2.53 -12.55
CA ARG A 39 -23.64 3.90 -12.00
C ARG A 39 -22.80 4.02 -10.72
N VAL A 40 -22.28 2.92 -10.21
CA VAL A 40 -21.47 2.86 -9.00
C VAL A 40 -20.11 3.49 -9.28
N THR A 41 -19.71 4.42 -8.42
CA THR A 41 -18.40 5.08 -8.44
C THR A 41 -17.52 4.65 -7.27
N ASP A 42 -18.10 4.00 -6.28
CA ASP A 42 -17.43 3.65 -5.02
C ASP A 42 -17.90 2.26 -4.56
N MET A 43 -16.96 1.33 -4.50
CA MET A 43 -17.11 -0.05 -3.99
C MET A 43 -16.19 -0.31 -2.80
N SER A 44 -15.63 0.74 -2.20
CA SER A 44 -14.67 0.60 -1.10
C SER A 44 -15.30 -0.16 0.09
N TRP A 45 -14.53 -1.05 0.71
CA TRP A 45 -15.00 -1.90 1.83
C TRP A 45 -16.22 -2.81 1.57
N MET A 46 -16.77 -2.86 0.34
CA MET A 46 -18.11 -3.41 0.07
C MET A 46 -18.33 -4.81 0.64
N PHE A 47 -17.35 -5.71 0.52
CA PHE A 47 -17.40 -7.06 1.07
C PHE A 47 -16.44 -7.27 2.25
N SER A 48 -15.84 -6.23 2.84
CA SER A 48 -14.81 -6.42 3.87
C SER A 48 -15.35 -7.20 5.08
N TYR A 49 -14.63 -8.26 5.47
CA TYR A 49 -15.04 -9.29 6.45
C TYR A 49 -16.26 -10.14 6.08
N ALA A 50 -16.71 -10.18 4.82
CA ALA A 50 -17.69 -11.15 4.34
C ALA A 50 -17.04 -12.52 4.07
N GLU A 51 -16.47 -13.15 5.11
CA GLU A 51 -15.56 -14.32 5.01
C GLU A 51 -16.08 -15.49 4.13
N SER A 52 -17.40 -15.66 4.01
CA SER A 52 -18.05 -16.72 3.22
C SER A 52 -18.38 -16.34 1.76
N PHE A 53 -18.21 -15.08 1.35
CA PHE A 53 -18.64 -14.59 0.05
C PHE A 53 -17.78 -15.16 -1.08
N ASN A 54 -18.42 -15.78 -2.08
CA ASN A 54 -17.77 -16.38 -3.24
C ASN A 54 -18.74 -16.52 -4.43
N GLN A 55 -19.54 -15.48 -4.68
CA GLN A 55 -20.47 -15.41 -5.81
C GLN A 55 -19.87 -14.72 -7.02
N ASP A 56 -20.45 -15.01 -8.19
CA ASP A 56 -20.00 -14.48 -9.48
C ASP A 56 -20.30 -12.98 -9.58
N LEU A 57 -19.30 -12.22 -10.05
CA LEU A 57 -19.33 -10.77 -10.24
C LEU A 57 -18.83 -10.37 -11.64
N SER A 58 -18.66 -11.32 -12.55
CA SER A 58 -18.07 -11.10 -13.89
C SER A 58 -18.90 -10.13 -14.75
N GLU A 59 -20.22 -10.17 -14.65
CA GLU A 59 -21.15 -9.29 -15.39
C GLU A 59 -21.26 -7.86 -14.79
N TRP A 60 -20.54 -7.55 -13.71
CA TRP A 60 -20.59 -6.21 -13.10
C TRP A 60 -19.87 -5.16 -13.95
N ASN A 61 -20.55 -4.04 -14.18
CA ASN A 61 -19.99 -2.91 -14.90
C ASN A 61 -19.25 -1.97 -13.93
N THR A 62 -17.93 -2.15 -13.83
CA THR A 62 -17.03 -1.35 -12.98
C THR A 62 -16.51 -0.07 -13.65
N SER A 63 -16.87 0.21 -14.91
CA SER A 63 -16.28 1.31 -15.72
C SER A 63 -16.39 2.72 -15.15
N ARG A 64 -17.16 2.92 -14.08
CA ARG A 64 -17.29 4.21 -13.35
C ARG A 64 -16.67 4.20 -11.96
N VAL A 65 -16.21 3.06 -11.46
CA VAL A 65 -15.65 2.91 -10.12
C VAL A 65 -14.30 3.63 -10.05
N THR A 66 -14.15 4.48 -9.05
CA THR A 66 -12.91 5.22 -8.75
C THR A 66 -12.20 4.69 -7.51
N ASP A 67 -12.92 3.97 -6.64
CA ASP A 67 -12.38 3.41 -5.39
C ASP A 67 -12.82 1.95 -5.20
N MET A 68 -11.83 1.05 -5.10
CA MET A 68 -11.99 -0.38 -4.77
C MET A 68 -11.19 -0.75 -3.51
N SER A 69 -10.69 0.22 -2.76
CA SER A 69 -9.87 -0.02 -1.57
C SER A 69 -10.64 -0.87 -0.55
N TYR A 70 -9.92 -1.79 0.11
CA TYR A 70 -10.48 -2.71 1.09
C TYR A 70 -11.63 -3.63 0.60
N MET A 71 -12.01 -3.62 -0.69
CA MET A 71 -13.26 -4.24 -1.17
C MET A 71 -13.43 -5.71 -0.79
N PHE A 72 -12.36 -6.52 -0.92
CA PHE A 72 -12.33 -7.95 -0.57
C PHE A 72 -11.45 -8.26 0.65
N ARG A 73 -11.20 -7.27 1.52
CA ARG A 73 -10.42 -7.44 2.74
C ARG A 73 -11.05 -8.48 3.67
N TYR A 74 -10.28 -9.50 4.07
CA TYR A 74 -10.71 -10.67 4.83
C TYR A 74 -11.82 -11.52 4.17
N VAL A 75 -12.01 -11.44 2.86
CA VAL A 75 -12.96 -12.29 2.12
C VAL A 75 -12.29 -13.62 1.75
N LYS A 76 -12.00 -14.42 2.78
CA LYS A 76 -11.17 -15.64 2.70
C LYS A 76 -11.61 -16.65 1.64
N SER A 77 -12.92 -16.76 1.39
CA SER A 77 -13.49 -17.74 0.46
C SER A 77 -13.54 -17.28 -0.99
N PHE A 78 -13.31 -16.00 -1.29
CA PHE A 78 -13.54 -15.45 -2.62
C PHE A 78 -12.46 -15.86 -3.61
N ASN A 79 -12.87 -16.45 -4.72
CA ASN A 79 -11.98 -16.87 -5.80
C ASN A 79 -12.72 -16.91 -7.15
N ARG A 80 -13.43 -15.82 -7.49
CA ARG A 80 -14.19 -15.67 -8.76
C ARG A 80 -13.50 -14.74 -9.73
N ASP A 81 -13.76 -15.00 -11.00
CA ASP A 81 -13.17 -14.30 -12.13
C ASP A 81 -13.56 -12.82 -12.12
N LEU A 82 -12.56 -11.95 -12.24
CA LEU A 82 -12.69 -10.49 -12.30
C LEU A 82 -11.97 -9.92 -13.55
N SER A 83 -11.61 -10.76 -14.52
CA SER A 83 -10.79 -10.38 -15.67
C SER A 83 -11.46 -9.37 -16.62
N GLU A 84 -12.79 -9.39 -16.71
CA GLU A 84 -13.60 -8.47 -17.53
C GLU A 84 -13.91 -7.13 -16.84
N TRP A 85 -13.44 -6.90 -15.61
CA TRP A 85 -13.63 -5.63 -14.91
C TRP A 85 -12.81 -4.49 -15.54
N ASP A 86 -13.49 -3.43 -15.97
CA ASP A 86 -12.87 -2.15 -16.37
C ASP A 86 -12.40 -1.40 -15.10
N THR A 87 -11.09 -1.35 -14.89
CA THR A 87 -10.44 -0.61 -13.79
C THR A 87 -9.87 0.73 -14.22
N SER A 88 -10.05 1.17 -15.47
CA SER A 88 -9.37 2.35 -16.06
C SER A 88 -9.70 3.70 -15.39
N ASN A 89 -10.69 3.73 -14.50
CA ASN A 89 -11.05 4.89 -13.68
C ASN A 89 -10.69 4.75 -12.19
N VAL A 90 -10.20 3.59 -11.74
CA VAL A 90 -9.84 3.31 -10.34
C VAL A 90 -8.55 4.05 -9.98
N MET A 91 -8.58 4.75 -8.85
CA MET A 91 -7.47 5.53 -8.30
C MET A 91 -6.90 4.91 -7.01
N SER A 92 -7.69 4.07 -6.33
CA SER A 92 -7.36 3.47 -5.04
C SER A 92 -7.67 1.97 -5.06
N MET A 93 -6.62 1.15 -4.85
CA MET A 93 -6.69 -0.31 -4.70
C MET A 93 -6.02 -0.81 -3.41
N GLY A 94 -5.56 0.09 -2.55
CA GLY A 94 -4.94 -0.25 -1.27
C GLY A 94 -5.80 -1.23 -0.46
N TRP A 95 -5.16 -2.23 0.15
CA TRP A 95 -5.80 -3.26 0.98
C TRP A 95 -6.89 -4.12 0.28
N MET A 96 -7.07 -4.04 -1.04
CA MET A 96 -8.22 -4.65 -1.73
C MET A 96 -8.38 -6.15 -1.47
N PHE A 97 -7.29 -6.93 -1.46
CA PHE A 97 -7.26 -8.37 -1.21
C PHE A 97 -6.52 -8.75 0.10
N TYR A 98 -6.45 -7.82 1.06
CA TYR A 98 -5.83 -8.03 2.38
C TYR A 98 -6.45 -9.25 3.11
N TYR A 99 -5.69 -10.33 3.32
CA TYR A 99 -6.15 -11.64 3.78
C TYR A 99 -7.32 -12.26 2.97
N ALA A 100 -7.35 -12.06 1.65
CA ALA A 100 -8.19 -12.83 0.74
C ALA A 100 -7.53 -14.20 0.43
N GLU A 101 -7.41 -15.05 1.47
CA GLU A 101 -6.59 -16.27 1.50
C GLU A 101 -6.75 -17.20 0.26
N SER A 102 -7.95 -17.34 -0.30
CA SER A 102 -8.22 -18.21 -1.46
C SER A 102 -8.08 -17.53 -2.84
N PHE A 103 -7.89 -16.22 -2.92
CA PHE A 103 -7.97 -15.48 -4.17
C PHE A 103 -6.76 -15.78 -5.08
N ASN A 104 -7.00 -16.30 -6.28
CA ASN A 104 -5.96 -16.66 -7.24
C ASN A 104 -6.48 -16.62 -8.70
N GLN A 105 -7.20 -15.55 -9.05
CA GLN A 105 -7.77 -15.34 -10.40
C GLN A 105 -6.95 -14.36 -11.23
N ASP A 106 -7.10 -14.44 -12.54
CA ASP A 106 -6.37 -13.60 -13.48
C ASP A 106 -6.90 -12.16 -13.45
N ILE A 107 -5.99 -11.23 -13.19
CA ILE A 107 -6.19 -9.78 -13.14
C ILE A 107 -5.10 -9.05 -13.95
N SER A 108 -4.40 -9.78 -14.83
CA SER A 108 -3.33 -9.25 -15.69
C SER A 108 -3.81 -8.19 -16.67
N GLY A 109 -5.10 -8.20 -17.03
CA GLY A 109 -5.74 -7.25 -17.94
C GLY A 109 -6.23 -5.94 -17.31
N TRP A 110 -6.10 -5.78 -15.98
CA TRP A 110 -6.52 -4.55 -15.30
C TRP A 110 -5.63 -3.35 -15.69
N ASP A 111 -6.27 -2.21 -16.00
CA ASP A 111 -5.61 -0.92 -16.16
C ASP A 111 -5.38 -0.30 -14.77
N THR A 112 -4.11 -0.18 -14.38
CA THR A 112 -3.68 0.41 -13.11
C THR A 112 -3.07 1.81 -13.27
N SER A 113 -3.09 2.40 -14.47
CA SER A 113 -2.35 3.64 -14.83
C SER A 113 -2.73 4.90 -14.03
N ARG A 114 -3.80 4.82 -13.20
CA ARG A 114 -4.27 5.89 -12.31
C ARG A 114 -4.16 5.56 -10.82
N VAL A 115 -3.74 4.35 -10.48
CA VAL A 115 -3.59 3.91 -9.08
C VAL A 115 -2.33 4.53 -8.51
N THR A 116 -2.47 5.23 -7.38
CA THR A 116 -1.33 5.84 -6.67
C THR A 116 -0.90 5.08 -5.42
N ASP A 117 -1.79 4.22 -4.90
CA ASP A 117 -1.61 3.46 -3.67
C ASP A 117 -1.97 1.98 -3.92
N MET A 118 -0.96 1.12 -3.78
CA MET A 118 -1.06 -0.35 -3.82
C MET A 118 -0.66 -0.97 -2.47
N SER A 119 -0.54 -0.17 -1.41
CA SER A 119 -0.15 -0.64 -0.08
C SER A 119 -1.09 -1.75 0.41
N TYR A 120 -0.51 -2.76 1.04
CA TYR A 120 -1.23 -3.90 1.63
C TYR A 120 -2.14 -4.70 0.67
N MET A 121 -2.06 -4.49 -0.66
CA MET A 121 -3.08 -4.99 -1.60
C MET A 121 -3.26 -6.51 -1.57
N PHE A 122 -2.18 -7.29 -1.47
CA PHE A 122 -2.17 -8.76 -1.40
C PHE A 122 -1.54 -9.29 -0.09
N TYR A 123 -1.44 -8.45 0.94
CA TYR A 123 -0.99 -8.86 2.27
C TYR A 123 -1.79 -10.10 2.73
N GLY A 124 -1.12 -11.19 3.08
CA GLY A 124 -1.75 -12.43 3.56
C GLY A 124 -2.65 -13.13 2.53
N ALA A 125 -2.60 -12.76 1.25
CA ALA A 125 -3.28 -13.48 0.17
C ALA A 125 -2.48 -14.73 -0.21
N THR A 126 -2.39 -15.70 0.71
CA THR A 126 -1.44 -16.82 0.68
C THR A 126 -1.52 -17.69 -0.58
N SER A 127 -2.67 -17.77 -1.25
CA SER A 127 -2.85 -18.52 -2.51
C SER A 127 -2.52 -17.72 -3.78
N PHE A 128 -2.35 -16.40 -3.71
CA PHE A 128 -2.23 -15.55 -4.91
C PHE A 128 -0.90 -15.75 -5.62
N ASN A 129 -0.94 -16.14 -6.89
CA ASN A 129 0.25 -16.33 -7.72
C ASN A 129 -0.05 -16.14 -9.22
N ARG A 130 -0.76 -15.04 -9.58
CA ARG A 130 -1.06 -14.68 -10.97
C ARG A 130 -0.21 -13.55 -11.48
N GLY A 131 0.16 -13.62 -12.75
CA GLY A 131 1.03 -12.66 -13.40
C GLY A 131 0.39 -11.27 -13.46
N ILE A 132 1.11 -10.28 -12.95
CA ILE A 132 0.71 -8.86 -12.91
C ILE A 132 1.82 -7.96 -13.47
N SER A 133 2.73 -8.55 -14.26
CA SER A 133 3.85 -7.85 -14.93
C SER A 133 3.40 -6.80 -15.95
N GLY A 134 2.16 -6.89 -16.44
CA GLY A 134 1.58 -5.94 -17.39
C GLY A 134 0.94 -4.70 -16.77
N TRP A 135 0.89 -4.60 -15.44
CA TRP A 135 0.34 -3.43 -14.74
C TRP A 135 1.22 -2.20 -14.93
N ASP A 136 0.59 -1.05 -15.18
CA ASP A 136 1.25 0.25 -15.17
C ASP A 136 1.37 0.73 -13.72
N THR A 137 2.58 0.62 -13.16
CA THR A 137 2.91 1.10 -11.81
C THR A 137 3.50 2.51 -11.80
N SER A 138 3.63 3.18 -12.95
CA SER A 138 4.31 4.47 -13.04
C SER A 138 3.64 5.58 -12.22
N GLY A 139 2.35 5.46 -11.88
CA GLY A 139 1.63 6.36 -10.99
C GLY A 139 1.79 6.06 -9.49
N VAL A 140 2.33 4.91 -9.11
CA VAL A 140 2.31 4.40 -7.72
C VAL A 140 3.39 5.07 -6.87
N THR A 141 3.01 5.52 -5.68
CA THR A 141 3.92 6.13 -4.69
C THR A 141 4.15 5.29 -3.44
N ASP A 142 3.25 4.35 -3.17
CA ASP A 142 3.28 3.47 -1.99
C ASP A 142 3.01 2.01 -2.39
N MET A 143 3.96 1.13 -2.07
CA MET A 143 3.90 -0.33 -2.24
C MET A 143 4.16 -1.06 -0.91
N SER A 144 4.06 -0.36 0.23
CA SER A 144 4.31 -0.93 1.55
C SER A 144 3.44 -2.15 1.82
N GLU A 145 4.07 -3.22 2.30
CA GLU A 145 3.47 -4.49 2.72
C GLU A 145 2.57 -5.16 1.65
N MET A 146 2.74 -4.82 0.35
CA MET A 146 1.86 -5.26 -0.74
C MET A 146 1.74 -6.78 -0.87
N PHE A 147 2.83 -7.53 -0.68
CA PHE A 147 2.89 -9.00 -0.71
C PHE A 147 3.37 -9.61 0.61
N PHE A 148 3.22 -8.88 1.72
CA PHE A 148 3.57 -9.34 3.07
C PHE A 148 2.78 -10.63 3.41
N TYR A 149 3.46 -11.73 3.76
CA TYR A 149 2.90 -13.09 3.89
C TYR A 149 2.06 -13.58 2.67
N ALA A 150 2.32 -13.11 1.46
CA ALA A 150 1.78 -13.70 0.23
C ALA A 150 2.59 -14.98 -0.15
N GLU A 151 2.49 -16.02 0.69
CA GLU A 151 3.39 -17.19 0.69
C GLU A 151 3.62 -17.85 -0.68
N SER A 152 2.59 -17.95 -1.53
CA SER A 152 2.69 -18.57 -2.86
C SER A 152 3.23 -17.65 -3.98
N PHE A 153 3.33 -16.33 -3.73
CA PHE A 153 3.58 -15.36 -4.79
C PHE A 153 5.03 -15.44 -5.31
N ASN A 154 5.18 -15.67 -6.61
CA ASN A 154 6.49 -15.75 -7.27
C ASN A 154 6.41 -15.39 -8.76
N GLN A 155 5.78 -14.26 -9.10
CA GLN A 155 5.61 -13.79 -10.47
C GLN A 155 6.61 -12.67 -10.79
N ASP A 156 7.12 -12.65 -12.03
CA ASP A 156 8.06 -11.64 -12.52
C ASP A 156 7.46 -10.23 -12.45
N LEU A 157 8.16 -9.31 -11.77
CA LEU A 157 7.80 -7.89 -11.64
C LEU A 157 8.89 -6.97 -12.21
N SER A 158 9.84 -7.51 -12.99
CA SER A 158 11.04 -6.79 -13.40
C SER A 158 10.79 -5.63 -14.37
N GLU A 159 9.62 -5.58 -15.02
CA GLU A 159 9.20 -4.50 -15.92
C GLU A 159 8.34 -3.42 -15.25
N TRP A 160 8.08 -3.50 -13.94
CA TRP A 160 7.38 -2.44 -13.19
C TRP A 160 8.23 -1.16 -13.11
N ASP A 161 7.60 -0.02 -13.40
CA ASP A 161 8.18 1.31 -13.16
C ASP A 161 7.98 1.67 -11.68
N THR A 162 9.07 1.65 -10.91
CA THR A 162 9.09 2.03 -9.49
C THR A 162 9.62 3.44 -9.25
N SER A 163 9.87 4.22 -10.30
CA SER A 163 10.60 5.50 -10.18
C SER A 163 9.87 6.55 -9.33
N ASN A 164 8.54 6.46 -9.18
CA ASN A 164 7.74 7.32 -8.30
C ASN A 164 7.48 6.74 -6.89
N VAL A 165 7.88 5.49 -6.62
CA VAL A 165 7.66 4.83 -5.33
C VAL A 165 8.56 5.43 -4.24
N THR A 166 7.97 5.65 -3.07
CA THR A 166 8.65 6.24 -1.90
C THR A 166 8.73 5.30 -0.70
N ASP A 167 7.79 4.37 -0.56
CA ASP A 167 7.81 3.35 0.50
C ASP A 167 7.64 1.93 -0.07
N MET A 168 8.52 1.02 0.35
CA MET A 168 8.56 -0.41 0.05
C MET A 168 8.74 -1.27 1.32
N ASN A 169 8.43 -0.72 2.50
CA ASN A 169 8.50 -1.41 3.78
C ASN A 169 7.75 -2.73 3.75
N GLY A 170 8.41 -3.83 4.12
CA GLY A 170 7.80 -5.14 4.25
C GLY A 170 7.18 -5.71 2.96
N MET A 171 7.48 -5.15 1.78
CA MET A 171 6.76 -5.47 0.54
C MET A 171 6.69 -6.97 0.24
N PHE A 172 7.74 -7.73 0.55
CA PHE A 172 7.82 -9.19 0.41
C PHE A 172 8.17 -9.90 1.73
N ASP A 173 7.94 -9.28 2.89
CA ASP A 173 8.21 -9.89 4.20
C ASP A 173 7.36 -11.17 4.36
N GLY A 174 7.98 -12.31 4.67
CA GLY A 174 7.31 -13.60 4.73
C GLY A 174 6.74 -14.12 3.40
N ALA A 175 7.05 -13.52 2.25
CA ALA A 175 6.68 -14.03 0.92
C ALA A 175 7.57 -15.22 0.54
N THR A 176 7.40 -16.35 1.25
CA THR A 176 8.37 -17.45 1.28
C THR A 176 8.73 -18.08 -0.06
N SER A 177 7.86 -18.03 -1.07
CA SER A 177 8.14 -18.53 -2.44
C SER A 177 8.81 -17.51 -3.37
N PHE A 178 8.89 -16.24 -3.00
CA PHE A 178 9.32 -15.17 -3.91
C PHE A 178 10.83 -15.23 -4.18
N ASN A 179 11.22 -15.27 -5.46
CA ASN A 179 12.63 -15.29 -5.88
C ASN A 179 12.83 -14.74 -7.30
N GLN A 180 12.29 -13.55 -7.58
CA GLN A 180 12.42 -12.89 -8.89
C GLN A 180 13.51 -11.82 -8.90
N ASP A 181 14.12 -11.58 -10.07
CA ASP A 181 15.14 -10.56 -10.21
C ASP A 181 14.52 -9.17 -10.39
N LEU A 182 14.69 -8.33 -9.37
CA LEU A 182 14.18 -6.95 -9.34
C LEU A 182 15.28 -5.90 -9.60
N SER A 183 16.45 -6.31 -10.09
CA SER A 183 17.61 -5.41 -10.30
C SER A 183 17.38 -4.26 -11.29
N LYS A 184 16.27 -4.26 -12.03
CA LYS A 184 15.87 -3.18 -12.95
C LYS A 184 15.10 -2.03 -12.27
N TRP A 185 14.57 -2.25 -11.07
CA TRP A 185 13.75 -1.25 -10.36
C TRP A 185 14.56 0.02 -10.06
N ASP A 186 13.94 1.17 -10.30
CA ASP A 186 14.46 2.48 -9.87
C ASP A 186 14.08 2.71 -8.41
N THR A 187 15.07 2.67 -7.53
CA THR A 187 14.93 2.87 -6.08
C THR A 187 15.30 4.28 -5.65
N SER A 188 15.63 5.20 -6.57
CA SER A 188 16.22 6.50 -6.27
C SER A 188 15.34 7.43 -5.42
N ARG A 189 14.02 7.20 -5.40
CA ARG A 189 13.04 7.92 -4.58
C ARG A 189 12.58 7.20 -3.32
N VAL A 190 12.95 5.93 -3.16
CA VAL A 190 12.54 5.12 -2.00
C VAL A 190 13.26 5.62 -0.75
N THR A 191 12.53 5.83 0.33
CA THR A 191 13.05 6.28 1.63
C THR A 191 13.00 5.17 2.68
N ASN A 192 12.15 4.15 2.48
CA ASN A 192 11.93 3.05 3.41
C ASN A 192 11.85 1.70 2.68
N MET A 193 12.72 0.78 3.08
CA MET A 193 12.81 -0.63 2.67
C MET A 193 12.95 -1.55 3.89
N SER A 194 12.51 -1.10 5.07
CA SER A 194 12.62 -1.89 6.29
C SER A 194 11.87 -3.21 6.11
N ASN A 195 12.46 -4.33 6.53
CA ASN A 195 11.93 -5.69 6.37
C ASN A 195 11.56 -6.12 4.93
N MET A 196 12.01 -5.42 3.87
CA MET A 196 11.48 -5.61 2.50
C MET A 196 11.45 -7.07 2.00
N PHE A 197 12.46 -7.87 2.38
CA PHE A 197 12.55 -9.32 2.12
C PHE A 197 12.80 -10.10 3.42
N SER A 198 12.35 -9.60 4.57
CA SER A 198 12.42 -10.34 5.84
C SER A 198 11.68 -11.68 5.70
N ASP A 199 12.20 -12.77 6.24
CA ASP A 199 11.65 -14.14 6.14
C ASP A 199 11.23 -14.62 4.73
N ALA A 200 11.67 -13.94 3.66
CA ALA A 200 11.47 -14.34 2.27
C ALA A 200 12.45 -15.46 1.92
N THR A 201 12.25 -16.64 2.51
CA THR A 201 13.26 -17.72 2.57
C THR A 201 13.78 -18.21 1.22
N SER A 202 12.98 -18.17 0.15
CA SER A 202 13.42 -18.50 -1.22
C SER A 202 14.21 -17.38 -1.91
N PHE A 203 14.11 -16.13 -1.43
CA PHE A 203 14.73 -14.98 -2.07
C PHE A 203 16.25 -15.04 -1.89
N GLY A 204 16.97 -15.18 -3.01
CA GLY A 204 18.43 -15.33 -3.07
C GLY A 204 19.11 -14.43 -4.09
N VAL A 205 18.45 -13.33 -4.49
CA VAL A 205 18.95 -12.40 -5.52
C VAL A 205 19.91 -11.38 -4.92
N CYS A 206 20.95 -11.05 -5.69
CA CYS A 206 21.83 -9.92 -5.44
C CYS A 206 21.30 -8.71 -6.23
N LEU A 207 20.84 -7.67 -5.54
CA LEU A 207 20.20 -6.50 -6.12
C LEU A 207 21.19 -5.33 -6.24
N ASN A 208 21.31 -4.74 -7.44
CA ASN A 208 22.18 -3.59 -7.69
C ASN A 208 21.41 -2.26 -7.62
N TRP A 209 20.75 -2.01 -6.49
CA TRP A 209 19.93 -0.83 -6.25
C TRP A 209 20.72 0.35 -5.67
N ASP A 210 20.31 1.58 -6.00
CA ASP A 210 20.80 2.78 -5.33
C ASP A 210 19.94 3.01 -4.07
N ILE A 211 20.55 2.78 -2.91
CA ILE A 211 19.92 2.96 -1.59
C ILE A 211 20.41 4.23 -0.87
N TYR A 212 21.07 5.18 -1.55
CA TYR A 212 21.63 6.37 -0.90
C TYR A 212 20.59 7.22 -0.14
N ASN A 213 19.34 7.24 -0.61
CA ASN A 213 18.23 7.97 0.00
C ASN A 213 17.39 7.14 0.99
N VAL A 214 17.69 5.85 1.17
CA VAL A 214 16.89 4.95 2.02
C VAL A 214 17.34 5.11 3.48
N GLU A 215 16.49 5.72 4.31
CA GLU A 215 16.75 5.87 5.75
C GLU A 215 16.45 4.57 6.52
N GLY A 216 15.45 3.81 6.06
CA GLY A 216 15.03 2.54 6.68
C GLY A 216 15.46 1.32 5.87
N THR A 217 16.60 0.69 6.20
CA THR A 217 16.99 -0.65 5.68
C THR A 217 17.05 -1.70 6.80
N TYR A 218 16.36 -1.45 7.91
CA TYR A 218 16.38 -2.35 9.07
C TYR A 218 15.81 -3.72 8.70
N ALA A 219 16.52 -4.80 9.05
CA ALA A 219 16.13 -6.20 8.78
C ALA A 219 15.70 -6.50 7.32
N MET A 220 16.15 -5.70 6.34
CA MET A 220 15.73 -5.79 4.93
C MET A 220 15.83 -7.19 4.31
N PHE A 221 16.79 -8.00 4.78
CA PHE A 221 17.03 -9.38 4.31
C PHE A 221 17.07 -10.40 5.46
N ASP A 222 16.63 -10.06 6.68
CA ASP A 222 16.69 -10.99 7.82
C ASP A 222 15.88 -12.27 7.50
N GLY A 223 16.37 -13.45 7.86
CA GLY A 223 15.73 -14.72 7.47
C GLY A 223 15.75 -15.08 5.96
N SER A 224 16.27 -14.22 5.06
CA SER A 224 16.40 -14.49 3.62
C SER A 224 17.85 -14.73 3.17
N ASN A 225 18.04 -15.13 1.91
CA ASN A 225 19.36 -15.24 1.27
C ASN A 225 19.67 -14.05 0.33
N GLY A 226 18.82 -13.01 0.33
CA GLY A 226 18.97 -11.83 -0.50
C GLY A 226 20.14 -10.95 -0.08
N SER A 227 20.61 -10.09 -1.00
CA SER A 227 21.67 -9.12 -0.69
C SER A 227 21.65 -7.93 -1.62
N LEU A 228 22.30 -6.83 -1.20
CA LEU A 228 22.69 -5.76 -2.11
C LEU A 228 24.05 -6.07 -2.72
N CYS A 229 24.17 -5.94 -4.03
CA CYS A 229 25.43 -6.13 -4.74
C CYS A 229 26.41 -5.02 -4.36
N THR A 230 27.42 -5.38 -3.56
CA THR A 230 28.62 -4.55 -3.46
C THR A 230 29.37 -4.64 -4.79
N ALA A 231 29.64 -3.49 -5.41
CA ALA A 231 30.62 -3.45 -6.48
C ALA A 231 31.95 -4.02 -5.96
N PRO A 232 32.67 -4.86 -6.74
CA PRO A 232 34.04 -5.21 -6.37
C PRO A 232 34.82 -3.90 -6.16
N PRO A 233 35.67 -3.77 -5.13
CA PRO A 233 36.26 -2.49 -4.76
C PRO A 233 36.91 -1.84 -5.98
N SER A 234 36.33 -0.74 -6.45
CA SER A 234 36.91 0.04 -7.55
C SER A 234 38.34 0.34 -7.17
N GLU A 235 39.30 -0.06 -8.01
CA GLU A 235 40.73 0.10 -7.72
C GLU A 235 40.99 1.53 -7.26
N GLN A 236 41.23 1.70 -5.94
CA GLN A 236 41.64 3.01 -5.44
C GLN A 236 42.91 3.38 -6.20
N PRO A 237 43.00 4.59 -6.78
CA PRO A 237 44.23 5.02 -7.43
C PRO A 237 45.36 4.98 -6.39
N THR A 238 46.22 3.98 -6.49
CA THR A 238 47.31 3.78 -5.54
C THR A 238 48.35 4.85 -5.82
N LEU A 239 48.23 5.97 -5.10
CA LEU A 239 49.19 7.06 -5.09
C LEU A 239 50.52 6.57 -4.51
N THR A 240 51.31 5.93 -5.37
CA THR A 240 52.69 5.54 -5.08
C THR A 240 53.59 6.77 -5.25
N PRO A 241 54.31 7.20 -4.20
CA PRO A 241 55.17 8.38 -4.30
C PRO A 241 56.45 8.05 -5.06
N SER A 242 56.51 8.44 -6.35
CA SER A 242 57.72 8.29 -7.16
C SER A 242 58.75 9.37 -6.78
N LEU A 243 59.86 8.95 -6.18
CA LEU A 243 61.00 9.82 -5.87
C LEU A 243 61.90 9.96 -7.11
N THR A 244 61.91 11.15 -7.69
CA THR A 244 62.87 11.54 -8.75
C THR A 244 64.15 12.15 -8.18
N PRO A 245 65.27 12.03 -8.91
CA PRO A 245 66.30 13.06 -8.89
C PRO A 245 66.66 13.60 -10.30
N SER A 246 66.51 14.91 -10.48
CA SER A 246 67.47 15.89 -11.07
C SER A 246 68.66 15.42 -11.94
N VAL A 247 69.13 16.10 -13.01
CA VAL A 247 68.70 17.36 -13.72
C VAL A 247 69.52 17.60 -15.03
N GLN A 248 68.89 18.17 -16.09
CA GLN A 248 69.44 19.01 -17.20
C GLN A 248 70.56 18.53 -18.20
N PRO A 249 70.85 19.27 -19.31
CA PRO A 249 69.97 19.99 -20.28
C PRO A 249 70.41 19.91 -21.78
N THR A 250 69.58 20.35 -22.76
CA THR A 250 70.01 21.19 -23.93
C THR A 250 68.86 21.73 -24.82
N SER A 251 68.98 23.02 -25.21
CA SER A 251 68.47 23.77 -26.39
C SER A 251 67.03 23.66 -26.96
N ALA A 252 66.42 24.84 -27.18
CA ALA A 252 65.14 25.16 -27.86
C ALA A 252 65.33 25.39 -29.39
N PRO A 253 64.34 25.83 -30.24
CA PRO A 253 62.98 26.40 -30.01
C PRO A 253 61.87 25.68 -30.84
N SER A 254 60.67 26.21 -31.20
CA SER A 254 60.03 27.54 -31.12
C SER A 254 58.46 27.50 -31.11
N ASP A 255 57.85 28.69 -31.03
CA ASP A 255 56.54 29.15 -31.57
C ASP A 255 55.22 28.36 -31.37
N ALA A 256 54.40 28.82 -30.39
CA ALA A 256 52.94 28.97 -30.50
C ALA A 256 52.40 29.93 -29.41
N PRO A 257 51.30 30.68 -29.64
CA PRO A 257 50.97 31.88 -28.84
C PRO A 257 50.12 31.63 -27.57
N SER A 258 50.21 32.59 -26.66
CA SER A 258 49.54 32.64 -25.36
C SER A 258 48.04 32.95 -25.42
N PHE A 259 47.25 32.27 -24.59
CA PHE A 259 45.96 32.78 -24.09
C PHE A 259 46.02 32.99 -22.58
N SER A 260 45.54 34.15 -22.12
CA SER A 260 45.51 34.55 -20.71
C SER A 260 44.07 34.53 -20.17
N PRO A 261 43.82 34.13 -18.91
CA PRO A 261 42.46 33.95 -18.40
C PRO A 261 41.82 35.26 -17.92
N SER A 262 40.62 35.56 -18.39
CA SER A 262 39.74 36.62 -17.88
C SER A 262 38.29 36.32 -18.35
N LYS A 263 37.20 36.48 -17.60
CA LYS A 263 36.88 37.11 -16.30
C LYS A 263 35.82 36.26 -15.54
N PRO A 264 35.59 36.48 -14.23
CA PRO A 264 34.44 35.92 -13.52
C PRO A 264 33.11 36.57 -13.97
N SER A 265 32.01 35.82 -13.87
CA SER A 265 30.66 36.26 -14.27
C SER A 265 29.98 37.19 -13.25
N LEU A 266 29.01 37.96 -13.74
CA LEU A 266 28.43 39.13 -13.09
C LEU A 266 27.49 38.78 -11.92
N LEU A 267 27.78 39.33 -10.74
CA LEU A 267 26.85 39.40 -9.61
C LEU A 267 26.39 40.85 -9.36
N LYS A 268 25.11 41.00 -8.99
CA LYS A 268 24.36 42.24 -8.68
C LYS A 268 23.97 43.17 -9.85
N ARG A 269 22.71 43.03 -10.31
CA ARG A 269 21.69 44.06 -10.04
C ARG A 269 20.25 43.54 -10.26
N ALA A 270 19.60 43.14 -9.18
CA ALA A 270 18.14 43.07 -9.06
C ALA A 270 17.76 43.50 -7.64
N GLY A 271 16.82 44.44 -7.51
CA GLY A 271 16.44 45.06 -6.23
C GLY A 271 15.51 44.19 -5.40
N ILE A 272 15.99 43.05 -4.89
CA ILE A 272 15.20 42.18 -4.02
C ILE A 272 15.22 42.75 -2.60
N LYS A 273 14.05 43.21 -2.12
CA LYS A 273 13.84 43.48 -0.68
C LYS A 273 14.08 42.17 0.08
N GLN A 274 14.78 42.23 1.22
CA GLN A 274 15.05 41.02 2.02
C GLN A 274 13.74 40.27 2.30
N LEU A 275 13.63 39.03 1.81
CA LEU A 275 12.62 38.10 2.29
C LEU A 275 12.93 37.80 3.78
N PRO A 276 11.91 37.67 4.64
CA PRO A 276 12.12 37.19 5.99
C PRO A 276 12.78 35.81 5.93
N THR A 277 13.82 35.59 6.74
CA THR A 277 14.55 34.32 6.76
C THR A 277 13.62 33.16 7.13
N LEU A 278 13.89 31.97 6.60
CA LEU A 278 13.04 30.76 6.76
C LEU A 278 12.57 30.50 8.21
N LYS A 279 13.42 30.83 9.20
CA LYS A 279 13.12 30.78 10.64
C LYS A 279 11.89 31.59 11.08
N SER A 280 11.55 32.66 10.36
CA SER A 280 10.39 33.52 10.61
C SER A 280 9.05 32.90 10.20
N LEU A 281 9.06 31.86 9.37
CA LEU A 281 7.86 31.14 8.90
C LEU A 281 7.67 29.81 9.63
N ILE A 282 8.76 29.15 10.03
CA ILE A 282 8.74 27.86 10.73
C ILE A 282 8.08 27.96 12.12
N ILE A 283 8.40 28.99 12.91
CA ILE A 283 7.88 29.14 14.28
C ILE A 283 6.34 29.23 14.34
N PRO A 284 5.65 30.12 13.57
CA PRO A 284 4.19 30.15 13.58
C PRO A 284 3.57 28.87 12.98
N LEU A 285 4.23 28.20 12.03
CA LEU A 285 3.76 26.93 11.47
C LEU A 285 3.77 25.81 12.52
N ILE A 286 4.85 25.66 13.28
CA ILE A 286 4.96 24.69 14.39
C ILE A 286 3.88 24.97 15.45
N LEU A 287 3.65 26.24 15.80
CA LEU A 287 2.58 26.62 16.72
C LEU A 287 1.20 26.20 16.19
N CYS A 288 0.87 26.52 14.93
CA CYS A 288 -0.39 26.08 14.31
C CYS A 288 -0.56 24.55 14.31
N VAL A 289 0.47 23.79 13.94
CA VAL A 289 0.42 22.31 13.94
C VAL A 289 0.24 21.76 15.36
N SER A 290 0.95 22.29 16.36
CA SER A 290 0.81 21.86 17.75
C SER A 290 -0.59 22.12 18.33
N VAL A 291 -1.22 23.25 17.96
CA VAL A 291 -2.62 23.55 18.34
C VAL A 291 -3.59 22.61 17.63
N LEU A 292 -3.37 22.32 16.34
CA LEU A 292 -4.22 21.39 15.59
C LEU A 292 -4.17 19.98 16.19
N ILE A 293 -2.98 19.47 16.54
CA ILE A 293 -2.79 18.18 17.20
C ILE A 293 -3.51 18.15 18.56
N LEU A 294 -3.42 19.22 19.36
CA LEU A 294 -4.14 19.32 20.63
C LEU A 294 -5.67 19.31 20.45
N VAL A 295 -6.19 19.99 19.42
CA VAL A 295 -7.64 20.00 19.10
C VAL A 295 -8.11 18.61 18.64
N LEU A 296 -7.35 17.94 17.77
CA LEU A 296 -7.67 16.58 17.32
C LEU A 296 -7.58 15.56 18.46
N TRP A 297 -6.58 15.67 19.33
CA TRP A 297 -6.44 14.82 20.51
C TRP A 297 -7.59 15.04 21.51
N MET A 298 -7.98 16.30 21.77
CA MET A 298 -9.15 16.64 22.59
C MET A 298 -10.44 16.08 21.99
N ALA A 299 -10.65 16.24 20.67
CA ALA A 299 -11.82 15.69 19.98
C ALA A 299 -11.89 14.17 20.10
N PHE A 300 -10.79 13.47 19.80
CA PHE A 300 -10.69 12.02 19.92
C PHE A 300 -10.92 11.53 21.37
N TYR A 301 -10.35 12.23 22.35
CA TYR A 301 -10.56 11.94 23.78
C TYR A 301 -12.04 12.10 24.18
N TYR A 302 -12.69 13.18 23.77
CA TYR A 302 -14.12 13.40 24.04
C TYR A 302 -15.02 12.38 23.35
N SER A 303 -14.76 12.04 22.08
CA SER A 303 -15.50 11.00 21.35
C SER A 303 -15.36 9.64 22.01
N ARG A 304 -14.14 9.24 22.42
CA ARG A 304 -13.93 7.98 23.17
C ARG A 304 -14.63 7.99 24.52
N LYS A 305 -14.64 9.12 25.22
CA LYS A 305 -15.34 9.24 26.50
C LYS A 305 -16.85 9.05 26.35
N HIS A 306 -17.48 9.70 25.38
CA HIS A 306 -18.91 9.52 25.11
C HIS A 306 -19.24 8.09 24.68
N ALA A 307 -18.46 7.49 23.78
CA ALA A 307 -18.66 6.09 23.39
C ALA A 307 -18.59 5.11 24.58
N ALA A 308 -17.75 5.39 25.59
CA ALA A 308 -17.68 4.59 26.81
C ALA A 308 -18.88 4.84 27.75
N GLU A 309 -19.37 6.07 27.86
CA GLU A 309 -20.58 6.41 28.63
C GLU A 309 -21.86 5.80 27.99
N ASP A 310 -21.96 5.82 26.66
CA ASP A 310 -23.08 5.21 25.91
C ASP A 310 -23.07 3.66 26.01
N ALA A 311 -21.89 3.03 25.88
CA ALA A 311 -21.75 1.59 26.07
C ALA A 311 -22.10 1.15 27.50
N ALA A 312 -21.71 1.94 28.51
CA ALA A 312 -22.11 1.70 29.90
C ALA A 312 -23.64 1.81 30.07
N ALA A 313 -24.28 2.83 29.52
CA ALA A 313 -25.74 2.99 29.56
C ALA A 313 -26.49 1.83 28.90
N GLN A 314 -26.03 1.36 27.73
CA GLN A 314 -26.61 0.19 27.05
C GLN A 314 -26.46 -1.09 27.88
N SER A 315 -25.30 -1.32 28.51
CA SER A 315 -25.10 -2.50 29.37
C SER A 315 -26.08 -2.55 30.56
N ILE A 316 -26.34 -1.41 31.21
CA ILE A 316 -27.29 -1.30 32.32
C ILE A 316 -28.70 -1.64 31.85
N SER A 317 -29.13 -1.02 30.73
CA SER A 317 -30.44 -1.31 30.12
C SER A 317 -30.61 -2.79 29.73
N SER A 318 -29.55 -3.46 29.29
CA SER A 318 -29.60 -4.89 28.96
C SER A 318 -29.72 -5.79 30.19
N SER A 319 -29.10 -5.40 31.32
CA SER A 319 -29.19 -6.18 32.57
C SER A 319 -30.57 -6.10 33.23
N GLU A 320 -31.19 -4.91 33.24
CA GLU A 320 -32.57 -4.75 33.72
C GLU A 320 -33.57 -5.51 32.83
N GLY A 321 -33.36 -5.49 31.51
CA GLY A 321 -34.17 -6.30 30.58
C GLY A 321 -34.06 -7.80 30.86
N SER A 322 -32.85 -8.32 31.09
CA SER A 322 -32.63 -9.76 31.32
C SER A 322 -33.23 -10.26 32.63
N GLN A 323 -33.18 -9.47 33.72
CA GLN A 323 -33.76 -9.89 35.00
C GLN A 323 -35.29 -10.00 34.96
N ILE A 324 -35.98 -9.18 34.15
CA ILE A 324 -37.43 -9.27 33.96
C ILE A 324 -37.82 -10.58 33.26
N TYR A 325 -36.97 -11.14 32.40
CA TYR A 325 -37.24 -12.41 31.72
C TYR A 325 -36.99 -13.66 32.58
N GLU A 326 -36.07 -13.62 33.56
CA GLU A 326 -35.87 -14.75 34.49
C GLU A 326 -36.99 -14.83 35.55
N ASP A 327 -37.45 -13.70 36.10
CA ASP A 327 -38.52 -13.67 37.12
C ASP A 327 -39.91 -14.05 36.58
N LEU A 328 -40.11 -14.05 35.25
CA LEU A 328 -41.37 -14.41 34.59
C LEU A 328 -41.50 -15.88 34.20
N ASN A 329 -40.44 -16.70 34.37
CA ASN A 329 -40.46 -18.12 33.99
C ASN A 329 -41.08 -19.03 35.08
N ILE A 330 -42.25 -18.64 35.61
CA ILE A 330 -43.01 -19.43 36.58
C ILE A 330 -43.99 -20.35 35.83
N ASP A 331 -43.69 -21.66 35.91
CA ASP A 331 -44.61 -22.79 35.79
C ASP A 331 -45.38 -22.94 34.46
N THR A 332 -44.81 -23.73 33.54
CA THR A 332 -45.48 -24.14 32.28
C THR A 332 -45.65 -25.66 32.14
N ASP A 333 -45.50 -26.42 33.23
CA ASP A 333 -45.57 -27.91 33.20
C ASP A 333 -46.96 -28.46 33.60
N LEU A 334 -47.98 -27.59 33.65
CA LEU A 334 -49.31 -27.95 34.15
C LEU A 334 -50.49 -27.60 33.22
N PHE A 335 -50.57 -28.19 32.01
CA PHE A 335 -51.89 -28.53 31.42
C PHE A 335 -51.88 -29.48 30.18
N ARG A 336 -52.54 -30.64 30.35
CA ARG A 336 -53.18 -31.53 29.32
C ARG A 336 -52.24 -32.34 28.42
N LEU A 337 -52.40 -33.66 28.22
CA LEU A 337 -53.40 -34.62 28.69
C LEU A 337 -54.88 -34.29 28.35
N ARG A 338 -55.21 -34.22 27.05
CA ARG A 338 -56.26 -35.06 26.45
C ARG A 338 -56.26 -35.00 24.92
#